data_AF-A0A449IGE6-F1
#
_entry.id   AF-A0A449IGE6-F1
#
_cell.length_a   1.000
_cell.length_b   1.000
_cell.length_c   1.000
_cell.angle_alpha   90.00
_cell.angle_beta   90.00
_cell.angle_gamma   90.00
#
_symmetry.space_group_name_H-M   'P 1'
#
loop_
_entity.id
_entity.type
_entity.pdbx_description
1 polymer ?
#
loop_
_entity_poly.entity_id
_entity_poly.type
_entity_poly.pdbx_seq_one_letter_code
_entity_poly.pdbx_strand_id
1 'polypeptide(L)' 'MIFLKSKAIFKPLYELLDHNYLNDIPGLENPTSEVLAKWIWQQLKPLLPELSAIRIHETCTSGCIYYGD' A
#
# COMPACT_ATOMS: atom_id res chain seq x y z
N MET A 1 -11.33 -1.00 22.20
CA MET A 1 -11.03 -1.09 20.76
C MET A 1 -9.78 -0.28 20.51
N ILE A 2 -8.67 -0.95 20.26
CA ILE A 2 -7.37 -0.29 20.10
C ILE A 2 -7.15 -0.11 18.59
N PHE A 3 -7.33 1.11 18.08
CA PHE A 3 -6.87 1.51 16.75
C PHE A 3 -5.39 1.89 16.88
N LEU A 4 -4.49 0.91 17.01
CA LEU A 4 -3.05 1.16 17.10
C LEU A 4 -2.52 1.54 15.72
N LYS A 5 -2.45 2.85 15.48
CA LYS A 5 -1.26 3.54 14.94
C LYS A 5 -0.59 2.95 13.69
N SER A 6 -1.31 2.32 12.76
CA SER A 6 -0.75 1.85 11.48
C SER A 6 -0.17 2.98 10.63
N LYS A 7 -0.62 4.23 10.84
CA LYS A 7 -0.05 5.42 10.18
C LYS A 7 1.45 5.58 10.42
N ALA A 8 2.00 5.20 11.58
CA ALA A 8 3.42 5.45 11.87
C ALA A 8 4.35 4.56 11.03
N ILE A 9 3.97 3.30 10.82
CA ILE A 9 4.71 2.34 10.00
C ILE A 9 4.50 2.65 8.51
N PHE A 10 3.29 3.06 8.13
CA PHE A 10 2.98 3.43 6.75
C PHE A 10 3.54 4.80 6.35
N LYS A 11 3.80 5.72 7.30
CA LYS A 11 4.27 7.08 7.01
C LYS A 11 5.52 7.14 6.10
N PRO A 12 6.62 6.42 6.38
CA PRO A 12 7.79 6.46 5.48
C PRO A 12 7.47 5.90 4.09
N LEU A 13 6.61 4.90 3.99
CA LEU A 13 6.17 4.35 2.71
C LEU A 13 5.28 5.34 1.95
N TYR A 14 4.40 6.03 2.67
CA TYR A 14 3.57 7.10 2.14
C TYR A 14 4.44 8.24 1.64
N GLU A 15 5.44 8.71 2.38
CA GLU A 15 6.36 9.77 1.95
C GLU A 15 7.23 9.36 0.75
N LEU A 16 7.48 8.05 0.57
CA LEU A 16 8.13 7.49 -0.61
C LEU A 16 7.21 7.42 -1.84
N LEU A 17 5.90 7.32 -1.65
CA LEU A 17 4.91 7.24 -2.73
C LEU A 17 4.35 8.63 -3.09
N ASP A 18 4.08 9.45 -2.07
CA ASP A 18 3.65 10.83 -2.13
C ASP A 18 4.83 11.67 -2.65
N HIS A 19 4.61 12.44 -3.71
CA HIS A 19 5.63 13.26 -4.39
C HIS A 19 6.77 12.52 -5.13
N ASN A 20 6.69 11.19 -5.34
CA ASN A 20 7.64 10.45 -6.17
C ASN A 20 6.99 9.83 -7.39
N TYR A 21 7.79 9.56 -8.42
CA TYR A 21 7.35 8.80 -9.59
C TYR A 21 7.25 7.32 -9.22
N LEU A 22 6.02 6.80 -9.14
CA LEU A 22 5.76 5.38 -8.85
C LEU A 22 6.53 4.45 -9.80
N ASN A 23 6.69 4.86 -11.06
CA ASN A 23 7.43 4.11 -12.08
C ASN A 23 8.93 3.91 -11.76
N ASP A 24 9.51 4.73 -10.89
CA ASP A 24 10.93 4.62 -10.49
C ASP A 24 11.14 3.56 -9.41
N ILE A 25 10.05 3.13 -8.75
CA ILE A 25 10.11 2.15 -7.67
C ILE A 25 10.17 0.75 -8.27
N PRO A 26 11.16 -0.08 -7.90
CA PRO A 26 11.26 -1.45 -8.40
C PRO A 26 10.02 -2.26 -7.97
N GLY A 27 9.31 -2.81 -8.96
CA GLY A 27 8.05 -3.53 -8.77
C GLY A 27 6.79 -2.70 -9.02
N LEU A 28 6.93 -1.39 -9.27
CA LEU A 28 5.85 -0.47 -9.67
C LEU A 28 6.01 0.06 -11.10
N GLU A 29 6.72 -0.70 -11.95
CA GLU A 29 6.92 -0.40 -13.38
C GLU A 29 5.59 -0.24 -14.15
N ASN A 30 4.52 -0.86 -13.64
CA ASN A 30 3.15 -0.66 -14.11
C ASN A 30 2.25 -0.26 -12.92
N PRO A 31 1.99 1.04 -12.71
CA PRO A 31 1.36 1.55 -11.48
C PRO A 31 -0.17 1.39 -11.50
N THR A 32 -0.66 0.15 -11.65
CA THR A 32 -2.09 -0.16 -11.48
C THR A 32 -2.43 -0.34 -9.99
N SER A 33 -3.70 -0.17 -9.61
CA SER A 33 -4.15 -0.40 -8.22
C SER A 33 -3.73 -1.77 -7.67
N GLU A 34 -3.79 -2.82 -8.48
CA GLU A 34 -3.49 -4.19 -8.04
C GLU A 34 -2.00 -4.36 -7.74
N VAL A 35 -1.14 -3.86 -8.63
CA VAL A 35 0.32 -3.91 -8.46
C VAL A 35 0.72 -3.08 -7.24
N LEU A 36 0.14 -1.89 -7.10
CA LEU A 36 0.38 -1.03 -5.94
C LEU A 36 -0.08 -1.69 -4.64
N ALA A 37 -1.24 -2.33 -4.62
CA ALA A 37 -1.76 -2.99 -3.42
C ALA A 37 -0.88 -4.18 -3.01
N LYS A 38 -0.44 -4.98 -3.98
CA LYS A 38 0.47 -6.10 -3.76
C LYS A 38 1.85 -5.64 -3.30
N TRP A 39 2.38 -4.56 -3.89
CA TRP A 39 3.67 -4.01 -3.52
C TRP A 39 3.64 -3.46 -2.08
N ILE A 40 2.63 -2.65 -1.75
CA ILE A 40 2.42 -2.15 -0.38
C ILE A 40 2.24 -3.32 0.59
N TRP A 41 1.54 -4.39 0.20
CA TRP A 41 1.40 -5.60 1.02
C TRP A 41 2.74 -6.22 1.35
N GLN A 42 3.60 -6.41 0.35
CA GLN A 42 4.92 -7.02 0.56
C GLN A 42 5.81 -6.19 1.49
N GLN A 43 5.71 -4.86 1.44
CA GLN A 43 6.46 -3.97 2.35
C GLN A 43 5.86 -3.96 3.76
N LEU A 44 4.53 -3.97 3.88
CA LEU A 44 3.84 -3.88 5.17
C LEU A 44 3.73 -5.22 5.89
N LYS A 45 3.59 -6.36 5.21
CA LYS A 45 3.41 -7.68 5.84
C LYS A 45 4.54 -8.07 6.82
N PRO A 46 5.84 -7.84 6.54
CA PRO A 46 6.89 -8.10 7.53
C PRO A 46 6.89 -7.11 8.70
N LEU A 47 6.43 -5.87 8.49
CA LEU A 47 6.36 -4.84 9.53
C LEU A 47 5.08 -4.93 10.38
N LEU A 48 4.01 -5.45 9.80
CA LEU A 48 2.67 -5.56 10.35
C LEU A 48 2.10 -6.94 9.98
N PRO A 49 2.47 -8.01 10.70
CA PRO A 49 1.99 -9.37 10.40
C PRO A 49 0.45 -9.49 10.53
N GLU A 50 -0.16 -8.65 11.37
CA GLU A 50 -1.61 -8.49 11.55
C GLU A 50 -2.34 -7.80 10.37
N LEU A 51 -1.61 -7.35 9.35
CA LEU A 51 -2.19 -6.80 8.13
C LEU A 51 -3.14 -7.83 7.49
N SER A 52 -4.40 -7.42 7.37
CA SER A 52 -5.52 -8.26 6.92
C SER A 52 -6.01 -7.90 5.52
N ALA A 53 -5.95 -6.62 5.13
CA ALA A 53 -6.30 -6.16 3.79
C ALA A 53 -5.67 -4.79 3.49
N ILE A 54 -5.39 -4.52 2.21
CA ILE A 54 -5.02 -3.21 1.68
C ILE A 54 -6.10 -2.78 0.71
N ARG A 55 -6.60 -1.55 0.88
CA ARG A 55 -7.56 -0.94 -0.04
C ARG A 55 -6.91 0.27 -0.70
N ILE A 56 -6.96 0.31 -2.02
CA ILE A 56 -6.48 1.42 -2.85
C ILE A 56 -7.66 2.04 -3.57
N HIS A 57 -7.75 3.36 -3.55
CA HIS A 57 -8.72 4.13 -4.30
C HIS A 57 -7.97 4.95 -5.35
N GLU A 58 -8.09 4.55 -6.63
CA GLU A 58 -7.54 5.32 -7.75
C GLU A 58 -8.40 6.53 -8.06
N THR A 59 -9.73 6.39 -7.97
CA THR A 59 -10.69 7.47 -8.17
C THR A 59 -11.83 7.36 -7.17
N CYS A 60 -12.68 8.39 -7.08
CA CYS A 60 -13.84 8.40 -6.16
C CYS A 60 -14.79 7.22 -6.37
N THR A 61 -14.78 6.59 -7.55
CA THR A 61 -15.68 5.49 -7.93
C THR A 61 -14.96 4.16 -8.16
N SER A 62 -13.63 4.16 -8.27
CA SER A 62 -12.85 2.95 -8.60
C SER A 62 -11.74 2.73 -7.58
N GLY A 63 -11.66 1.50 -7.09
CA GLY A 63 -10.60 1.07 -6.19
C GLY A 63 -10.47 -0.44 -6.15
N CYS A 64 -9.31 -0.90 -5.69
CA CYS A 64 -9.01 -2.31 -5.51
C CYS A 64 -8.86 -2.64 -4.01
N ILE A 65 -9.21 -3.86 -3.64
CA ILE A 65 -8.93 -4.40 -2.30
C ILE A 65 -8.11 -5.68 -2.48
N TYR A 66 -6.96 -5.72 -1.82
CA TYR A 66 -6.07 -6.86 -1.79
C TYR A 66 -6.05 -7.46 -0.38
N TYR A 67 -6.35 -8.75 -0.27
CA TYR A 67 -6.49 -9.46 1.02
C TYR A 67 -5.23 -10.23 1.44
N GLY A 68 -4.16 -10.17 0.63
CA GLY A 68 -3.07 -11.14 0.73
C GLY A 68 -3.46 -12.47 0.11
N ASP A 69 -2.44 -13.29 -0.14
CA ASP A 69 -2.57 -14.72 -0.46
C ASP A 69 -2.15 -15.53 0.77
#